data_AF-A0A661GK75-F1
#
_entry.id   AF-A0A661GK75-F1
#
_cell.length_a   1.000
_cell.length_b   1.000
_cell.length_c   1.000
_cell.angle_alpha   90.00
_cell.angle_beta   90.00
_cell.angle_gamma   90.00
#
_symmetry.space_group_name_H-M   'P 1'
#
loop_
_entity.id
_entity.type
_entity.pdbx_description
1 polymer ?
#
loop_
_entity_poly.entity_id
_entity_poly.type
_entity_poly.pdbx_seq_one_letter_code
_entity_poly.pdbx_strand_id
1 'polypeptide(L)'
;MFARRQILATSLLVVLALTARADPQKNYLLHCSGCHLPDGIGDPPNAPTLRDTIGKIVATPEGRDYIIRVPGSSQTPMSDEQLADVLNWMLTEFNSETLPKDFEPLSAQEVSRSRSQILADPLKYRARFWPDN
;
A
#
# COMPACT_ATOMS: atom_id res chain seq x y z
N MET A 1 16.53 -13.10 -67.63
CA MET A 1 16.46 -13.63 -66.25
C MET A 1 17.22 -12.68 -65.33
N PHE A 2 16.53 -11.76 -64.65
CA PHE A 2 17.12 -10.91 -63.61
C PHE A 2 16.40 -11.22 -62.30
N ALA A 3 17.07 -11.92 -61.38
CA ALA A 3 16.54 -12.23 -60.06
C ALA A 3 16.68 -10.99 -59.17
N ARG A 4 15.55 -10.32 -58.88
CA ARG A 4 15.49 -9.27 -57.86
C ARG A 4 15.70 -9.91 -56.48
N ARG A 5 16.90 -9.73 -55.92
CA ARG A 5 17.18 -9.97 -54.50
C ARG A 5 16.35 -8.99 -53.67
N GLN A 6 15.33 -9.48 -53.00
CA GLN A 6 14.64 -8.70 -51.98
C GLN A 6 15.49 -8.71 -50.71
N ILE A 7 16.01 -7.53 -50.36
CA ILE A 7 16.63 -7.29 -49.06
C ILE A 7 15.46 -7.16 -48.08
N LEU A 8 15.18 -8.22 -47.31
CA LEU A 8 14.29 -8.11 -46.15
C LEU A 8 14.99 -7.25 -45.10
N ALA A 9 14.57 -5.98 -44.99
CA ALA A 9 14.92 -5.13 -43.87
C ALA A 9 14.04 -5.55 -42.67
N THR A 10 14.59 -6.38 -41.78
CA THR A 10 13.94 -6.74 -40.52
C THR A 10 14.03 -5.55 -39.57
N SER A 11 13.06 -4.65 -39.62
CA SER A 11 12.93 -3.54 -38.66
C SER A 11 12.56 -4.10 -37.28
N LEU A 12 13.52 -4.15 -36.37
CA LEU A 12 13.32 -4.51 -34.97
C LEU A 12 12.73 -3.30 -34.22
N LEU A 13 11.41 -3.24 -34.08
CA LEU A 13 10.76 -2.30 -33.15
C LEU A 13 10.98 -2.79 -31.71
N VAL A 14 11.91 -2.15 -31.00
CA VAL A 14 12.02 -2.28 -29.55
C VAL A 14 10.93 -1.39 -28.93
N VAL A 15 9.84 -2.00 -28.46
CA VAL A 15 8.82 -1.30 -27.67
C VAL A 15 9.31 -1.24 -26.23
N LEU A 16 9.82 -0.08 -25.81
CA LEU A 16 10.11 0.19 -24.41
C LEU A 16 8.79 0.45 -23.69
N ALA A 17 8.22 -0.59 -23.06
CA ALA A 17 7.03 -0.42 -22.23
C ALA A 17 7.43 0.32 -20.94
N LEU A 18 7.17 1.64 -20.89
CA LEU A 18 7.18 2.37 -19.62
C LEU A 18 6.00 1.86 -18.79
N THR A 19 6.25 1.01 -17.81
CA THR A 19 5.25 0.64 -16.81
C THR A 19 4.96 1.88 -15.97
N ALA A 20 3.83 2.55 -16.22
CA ALA A 20 3.35 3.61 -15.35
C ALA A 20 3.08 3.01 -13.96
N ARG A 21 3.84 3.44 -12.95
CA ARG A 21 3.60 3.04 -11.56
C ARG A 21 2.31 3.72 -11.09
N ALA A 22 1.42 2.94 -10.47
CA ALA A 22 0.18 3.49 -9.93
C ALA A 22 0.49 4.58 -8.89
N ASP A 23 -0.27 5.66 -8.94
CA ASP A 23 -0.16 6.79 -8.01
C ASP A 23 -0.75 6.39 -6.65
N PRO A 24 0.05 6.35 -5.56
CA PRO A 24 -0.42 5.89 -4.27
C PRO A 24 -1.52 6.78 -3.69
N GLN A 25 -1.53 8.08 -3.98
CA GLN A 25 -2.62 8.97 -3.55
C GLN A 25 -3.94 8.59 -4.26
N LYS A 26 -3.89 8.26 -5.55
CA LYS A 26 -5.09 7.78 -6.26
C LYS A 26 -5.56 6.44 -5.73
N ASN A 27 -4.64 5.52 -5.44
CA ASN A 27 -4.99 4.24 -4.82
C ASN A 27 -5.68 4.45 -3.46
N TYR A 28 -5.21 5.39 -2.65
CA TYR A 28 -5.88 5.77 -1.41
C TYR A 28 -7.30 6.27 -1.65
N LEU A 29 -7.49 7.20 -2.59
CA LEU A 29 -8.81 7.75 -2.92
C LEU A 29 -9.78 6.70 -3.49
N LEU A 30 -9.27 5.69 -4.20
CA LEU A 30 -10.10 4.64 -4.79
C LEU A 30 -10.42 3.50 -3.83
N HIS A 31 -9.53 3.20 -2.89
CA HIS A 31 -9.61 1.97 -2.09
C HIS A 31 -9.72 2.18 -0.58
N CYS A 32 -9.41 3.37 -0.07
CA CYS A 32 -9.33 3.61 1.39
C CYS A 32 -10.22 4.78 1.84
N SER A 33 -10.28 5.87 1.07
CA SER A 33 -10.98 7.10 1.49
C SER A 33 -12.50 6.95 1.60
N GLY A 34 -13.10 5.89 1.05
CA GLY A 34 -14.52 5.62 1.22
C GLY A 34 -14.91 5.41 2.70
N CYS A 35 -14.00 4.86 3.49
CA CYS A 35 -14.18 4.69 4.94
C CYS A 35 -13.31 5.67 5.76
N HIS A 36 -12.08 5.92 5.31
CA HIS A 36 -11.14 6.76 6.06
C HIS A 36 -11.23 8.26 5.73
N LEU A 37 -12.15 8.64 4.83
CA LEU A 37 -12.33 9.98 4.27
C LEU A 37 -11.12 10.47 3.46
N PRO A 38 -11.25 11.44 2.53
CA PRO A 38 -10.13 11.89 1.70
C PRO A 38 -8.96 12.49 2.45
N ASP A 39 -9.21 13.00 3.65
CA ASP A 39 -8.22 13.65 4.49
C ASP A 39 -7.69 12.73 5.60
N GLY A 40 -8.15 11.47 5.69
CA GLY A 40 -7.68 10.50 6.67
C GLY A 40 -8.26 10.61 8.07
N ILE A 41 -9.26 11.49 8.32
CA ILE A 41 -9.85 11.64 9.66
C ILE A 41 -10.72 10.45 10.09
N GLY A 42 -11.21 9.65 9.13
CA GLY A 42 -12.04 8.47 9.40
C GLY A 42 -13.51 8.78 9.73
N ASP A 43 -14.29 7.71 9.91
CA ASP A 43 -15.69 7.73 10.33
C ASP A 43 -15.89 6.81 11.55
N PRO A 44 -15.59 7.27 12.78
CA PRO A 44 -15.76 6.45 13.98
C PRO A 44 -17.25 6.14 14.28
N PRO A 45 -17.58 4.92 14.75
CA PRO A 45 -16.68 3.82 15.11
C PRO A 45 -16.32 2.90 13.93
N ASN A 46 -16.84 3.15 12.74
CA ASN A 46 -16.75 2.24 11.58
C ASN A 46 -15.32 2.17 11.03
N ALA A 47 -14.63 3.31 10.96
CA ALA A 47 -13.26 3.42 10.52
C ALA A 47 -12.48 4.42 11.39
N PRO A 48 -11.35 4.03 11.99
CA PRO A 48 -10.56 4.93 12.81
C PRO A 48 -9.86 6.01 11.97
N THR A 49 -9.40 7.06 12.64
CA THR A 49 -8.47 8.03 12.05
C THR A 49 -7.17 7.34 11.62
N LEU A 50 -6.65 7.77 10.47
CA LEU A 50 -5.31 7.41 10.00
C LEU A 50 -4.27 8.46 10.39
N ARG A 51 -4.67 9.60 10.93
CA ARG A 51 -3.76 10.70 11.29
C ARG A 51 -3.10 10.48 12.63
N ASP A 52 -1.78 10.68 12.67
CA ASP A 52 -0.94 10.70 13.88
C ASP A 52 -1.08 9.47 14.82
N THR A 53 -1.57 8.38 14.25
CA THR A 53 -1.99 7.18 14.98
C THR A 53 -1.31 5.95 14.41
N ILE A 54 -1.37 5.74 13.10
CA ILE A 54 -0.74 4.58 12.47
C ILE A 54 0.79 4.72 12.40
N GLY A 55 1.35 5.93 12.44
CA GLY A 55 2.80 6.15 12.56
C GLY A 55 3.38 5.55 13.84
N LYS A 56 2.68 5.72 14.98
CA LYS A 56 3.05 5.09 16.26
C LYS A 56 2.91 3.57 16.21
N ILE A 57 1.88 3.08 15.52
CA ILE A 57 1.61 1.65 15.39
C ILE A 57 2.76 0.96 14.65
N VAL A 58 3.18 1.48 13.49
CA VAL A 58 4.23 0.86 12.67
C VAL A 58 5.64 0.93 13.27
N ALA A 59 5.80 1.51 14.46
CA ALA A 59 7.05 1.52 15.21
C ALA A 59 7.47 0.12 15.70
N THR A 60 6.57 -0.87 15.67
CA THR A 60 6.90 -2.26 16.04
C THR A 60 6.65 -3.23 14.87
N PRO A 61 7.31 -4.39 14.84
CA PRO A 61 7.02 -5.44 13.85
C PRO A 61 5.55 -5.85 13.82
N GLU A 62 4.90 -5.94 14.98
CA GLU A 62 3.47 -6.27 15.10
C GLU A 62 2.58 -5.21 14.46
N GLY A 63 2.95 -3.93 14.58
CA GLY A 63 2.18 -2.85 13.98
C GLY A 63 2.34 -2.73 12.48
N ARG A 64 3.56 -2.98 11.97
CA ARG A 64 3.80 -3.11 10.52
C ARG A 64 2.92 -4.22 9.93
N ASP A 65 2.92 -5.39 10.56
CA ASP A 65 2.08 -6.53 10.17
C ASP A 65 0.58 -6.21 10.28
N TYR A 66 0.16 -5.56 11.37
CA TYR A 66 -1.22 -5.22 11.64
C TYR A 66 -1.85 -4.36 10.55
N ILE A 67 -1.23 -3.23 10.16
CA ILE A 67 -1.86 -2.32 9.19
C ILE A 67 -2.01 -2.95 7.80
N ILE A 68 -1.13 -3.90 7.45
CA ILE A 68 -1.25 -4.67 6.21
C ILE A 68 -2.45 -5.63 6.31
N ARG A 69 -2.59 -6.32 7.44
CA ARG A 69 -3.57 -7.41 7.63
C ARG A 69 -5.00 -6.96 7.85
N VAL A 70 -5.24 -5.71 8.25
CA VAL A 70 -6.59 -5.13 8.38
C VAL A 70 -7.41 -5.52 7.13
N PRO A 71 -8.62 -6.11 7.28
CA PRO A 71 -9.40 -6.64 6.16
C PRO A 71 -9.56 -5.68 4.98
N GLY A 72 -9.78 -4.39 5.25
CA GLY A 72 -9.89 -3.35 4.22
C GLY A 72 -8.59 -3.05 3.46
N SER A 73 -7.43 -3.45 3.99
CA SER A 73 -6.11 -3.35 3.35
C SER A 73 -5.76 -4.67 2.64
N SER A 74 -5.79 -5.79 3.37
CA SER A 74 -5.33 -7.09 2.88
C SER A 74 -6.16 -7.66 1.73
N GLN A 75 -7.44 -7.30 1.64
CA GLN A 75 -8.38 -7.79 0.62
C GLN A 75 -8.59 -6.81 -0.54
N THR A 76 -7.82 -5.72 -0.61
CA THR A 76 -7.85 -4.83 -1.78
C THR A 76 -7.44 -5.59 -3.06
N PRO A 77 -7.95 -5.20 -4.24
CA PRO A 77 -7.54 -5.81 -5.52
C PRO A 77 -6.13 -5.38 -5.97
N MET A 78 -5.43 -4.59 -5.15
CA MET A 78 -4.08 -4.10 -5.42
C MET A 78 -3.04 -5.21 -5.31
N SER A 79 -1.97 -5.11 -6.12
CA SER A 79 -0.78 -5.94 -5.94
C SER A 79 -0.07 -5.62 -4.62
N ASP A 80 0.84 -6.49 -4.20
CA ASP A 80 1.60 -6.28 -2.96
C ASP A 80 2.47 -5.02 -3.04
N GLU A 81 3.00 -4.67 -4.22
CA GLU A 81 3.72 -3.43 -4.49
C GLU A 81 2.81 -2.21 -4.38
N GLN A 82 1.62 -2.27 -4.98
CA GLN A 82 0.66 -1.16 -4.93
C GLN A 82 0.16 -0.91 -3.51
N LEU A 83 -0.07 -1.98 -2.75
CA LEU A 83 -0.47 -1.89 -1.36
C LEU A 83 0.67 -1.34 -0.48
N ALA A 84 1.91 -1.77 -0.71
CA ALA A 84 3.07 -1.18 -0.04
C ALA A 84 3.20 0.33 -0.33
N ASP A 85 3.08 0.73 -1.60
CA ASP A 85 3.18 2.12 -2.02
C ASP A 85 2.11 3.01 -1.35
N VAL A 86 0.84 2.58 -1.31
CA VAL A 86 -0.24 3.36 -0.67
C VAL A 86 -0.11 3.39 0.85
N LEU A 87 0.29 2.29 1.50
CA LEU A 87 0.53 2.27 2.95
C LEU A 87 1.66 3.22 3.33
N ASN A 88 2.77 3.21 2.59
CA ASN A 88 3.88 4.13 2.80
C ASN A 88 3.46 5.58 2.56
N TRP A 89 2.67 5.85 1.52
CA TRP A 89 2.15 7.20 1.28
C TRP A 89 1.26 7.68 2.44
N MET A 90 0.34 6.87 2.95
CA MET A 90 -0.50 7.22 4.11
C MET A 90 0.34 7.50 5.36
N LEU A 91 1.41 6.72 5.57
CA LEU A 91 2.33 6.92 6.70
C LEU A 91 3.07 8.25 6.59
N THR A 92 3.54 8.62 5.41
CA THR A 92 4.22 9.90 5.22
C THR A 92 3.27 11.10 5.21
N GLU A 93 2.08 10.95 4.61
CA GLU A 93 1.11 12.05 4.43
C GLU A 93 0.39 12.39 5.74
N PHE A 94 -0.05 11.37 6.50
CA PHE A 94 -0.91 11.58 7.67
C PHE A 94 -0.18 11.40 9.00
N ASN A 95 1.08 10.94 9.00
CA ASN A 95 1.77 10.55 10.22
C ASN A 95 3.24 10.99 10.28
N SER A 96 3.68 11.93 9.43
CA SER A 96 5.08 12.38 9.39
C SER A 96 5.67 12.71 10.76
N GLU A 97 4.88 13.36 11.63
CA GLU A 97 5.30 13.76 12.99
C GLU A 97 5.39 12.60 13.98
N THR A 98 4.70 11.49 13.71
CA THR A 98 4.64 10.32 14.61
C THR A 98 5.40 9.11 14.08
N LEU A 99 5.94 9.21 12.86
CA LEU A 99 6.72 8.16 12.22
C LEU A 99 8.08 7.98 12.95
N PRO A 100 8.55 6.75 13.15
CA PRO A 100 9.91 6.51 13.67
C PRO A 100 10.97 7.19 12.80
N LYS A 101 12.02 7.74 13.43
CA LYS A 101 13.12 8.43 12.71
C LYS A 101 13.91 7.48 11.81
N ASP A 102 13.94 6.21 12.17
CA ASP A 102 14.55 5.09 11.45
C ASP A 102 13.50 4.25 10.70
N PHE A 103 12.36 4.85 10.36
CA PHE A 103 11.33 4.17 9.59
C PHE A 103 11.86 3.76 8.23
N GLU A 104 11.83 2.44 7.99
CA GLU A 104 12.03 1.86 6.69
C GLU A 104 10.68 1.64 5.99
N PRO A 105 10.50 2.08 4.74
CA PRO A 105 9.29 1.84 3.96
C PRO A 105 8.90 0.36 3.95
N LEU A 106 7.61 0.07 4.06
CA LEU A 106 7.08 -1.27 3.90
C LEU A 106 7.41 -1.80 2.51
N SER A 107 7.95 -3.00 2.45
CA SER A 107 8.26 -3.69 1.20
C SER A 107 7.09 -4.54 0.70
N ALA A 108 7.03 -4.79 -0.62
CA ALA A 108 6.09 -5.75 -1.19
C ALA A 108 6.24 -7.15 -0.57
N GLN A 109 7.45 -7.55 -0.16
CA GLN A 109 7.68 -8.84 0.49
C GLN A 109 7.13 -8.89 1.92
N GLU A 110 7.20 -7.81 2.70
CA GLU A 110 6.48 -7.70 3.96
C GLU A 110 4.97 -7.79 3.72
N VAL A 111 4.45 -7.04 2.75
CA VAL A 111 3.03 -7.07 2.39
C VAL A 111 2.57 -8.48 2.05
N SER A 112 3.28 -9.16 1.15
CA SER A 112 2.94 -10.51 0.70
C SER A 112 2.87 -11.51 1.86
N ARG A 113 3.87 -11.48 2.75
CA ARG A 113 3.92 -12.34 3.94
C ARG A 113 2.75 -12.07 4.87
N SER A 114 2.50 -10.80 5.19
CA SER A 114 1.44 -10.39 6.11
C SER A 114 0.04 -10.64 5.55
N ARG A 115 -0.23 -10.35 4.27
CA ARG A 115 -1.55 -10.56 3.63
C ARG A 115 -2.05 -12.00 3.71
N SER A 116 -1.13 -12.97 3.69
CA SER A 116 -1.47 -14.39 3.83
C SER A 116 -2.02 -14.77 5.21
N GLN A 117 -1.86 -13.89 6.22
CA GLN A 117 -2.25 -14.12 7.60
C GLN A 117 -3.56 -13.40 7.94
N ILE A 118 -4.65 -14.15 8.05
CA ILE A 118 -5.96 -13.60 8.40
C ILE A 118 -5.90 -12.91 9.78
N LEU A 119 -6.40 -11.68 9.86
CA LEU A 119 -6.64 -10.98 11.13
C LEU A 119 -8.11 -11.12 11.51
N ALA A 120 -8.41 -12.11 12.34
CA ALA A 120 -9.80 -12.49 12.67
C ALA A 120 -10.58 -11.40 13.40
N ASP A 121 -9.92 -10.63 14.29
CA ASP A 121 -10.55 -9.55 15.05
C ASP A 121 -9.59 -8.36 15.15
N PRO A 122 -9.63 -7.42 14.17
CA PRO A 122 -8.74 -6.26 14.15
C PRO A 122 -8.93 -5.34 15.35
N LEU A 123 -10.17 -5.18 15.83
CA LEU A 123 -10.48 -4.29 16.96
C LEU A 123 -9.91 -4.84 18.26
N LYS A 124 -10.09 -6.14 18.52
CA LYS A 124 -9.47 -6.80 19.67
C LYS A 124 -7.95 -6.80 19.60
N TYR A 125 -7.38 -6.98 18.40
CA TYR A 125 -5.94 -6.90 18.21
C TYR A 125 -5.44 -5.49 18.56
N ARG A 126 -6.08 -4.46 18.02
CA ARG A 126 -5.74 -3.06 18.31
C ARG A 126 -5.84 -2.74 19.80
N ALA A 127 -6.94 -3.10 20.44
CA ALA A 127 -7.14 -2.87 21.88
C ALA A 127 -6.10 -3.58 22.77
N ARG A 128 -5.52 -4.69 22.29
CA ARG A 128 -4.48 -5.43 23.03
C ARG A 128 -3.12 -4.75 22.98
N PHE A 129 -2.73 -4.21 21.82
CA PHE A 129 -1.38 -3.68 21.58
C PHE A 129 -1.31 -2.15 21.68
N TRP A 130 -2.40 -1.45 21.33
CA TRP A 130 -2.50 0.00 21.31
C TRP A 130 -3.85 0.47 21.86
N PRO A 131 -4.14 0.25 23.16
CA PRO A 131 -5.43 0.61 23.76
C PRO A 131 -5.74 2.12 23.73
N ASP A 132 -4.69 2.95 23.65
CA ASP A 132 -4.80 4.41 23.65
C ASP A 132 -4.81 5.03 22.24
N ASN A 133 -4.85 4.21 21.18
CA ASN A 133 -4.81 4.64 19.78
C ASN A 133 -6.01 4.14 18.98
#